data_AF-A0A7Y2HHY4-F1
#
_entry.id   AF-A0A7Y2HHY4-F1
#
_cell.length_a   1.000
_cell.length_b   1.000
_cell.length_c   1.000
_cell.angle_alpha   90.00
_cell.angle_beta   90.00
_cell.angle_gamma   90.00
#
_symmetry.space_group_name_H-M   'P 1'
#
loop_
_entity.id
_entity.type
_entity.pdbx_description
1 polymer ?
#
loop_
_entity_poly.entity_id
_entity_poly.type
_entity_poly.pdbx_seq_one_letter_code
_entity_poly.pdbx_strand_id
1 'polypeptide(L)'
;MQGAWGYIRAIYTLFFLFHFYGIRTENIVPPPHVFNSLSQDISLQQENNSDDLSRSGKWKNYSDKVKKARQVVQKVKDAANFLNTLTGNGDLVSLPVGIQVGSPDGSYTATMVIEDIRIFQNYTQLFVTLEIEAPILGEQPIIFYSSDIKFSAQAGIIGDATLALMTDFPINVVDSKAMLLLKGGLPKLGDPKDSRTYATIGCNGFESLNIAGEVIFSRDWMLPVSEPLDPRPPNRVTGAFNIKDLDDPSQIFAEVDITPFKIRNGDDFVWRVKKLSIDLSEKWSPDFIIQSGETIVYETRAGLKFHDLLDSGNSWKGFYAQEISVSLPEKLTGGKDINIYADDLIIDHAGLSGYVGVSSRDSLLQFGDVSLSGWAFSIDGIELVVVETYDWAVQFGGLIYIPVFTQQGSGDKGVTEADALFYEATIDPENGYLFTTGPSTEMEMDLWLAQATILPSTTFSMGYSTKDDAIITRAVINANIGIGGSLGDNLDVNLPELGVRQLTVQNIGTPIVLNTSQWELSASGPVNVGVFEFGINPGDTSTLSSATDSSLPQPTAQVDIKSYIKLTRTESLTGQGGFSVEGEMVRNGDLDQWVNKDFRLKEVYVQG
;
A
#
# COMPACT_ATOMS: atom_id res chain seq x y z
N MET A 1 -34.66 42.90 65.21
CA MET A 1 -35.82 43.78 64.92
C MET A 1 -35.30 45.21 64.83
N GLN A 2 -35.57 45.87 63.67
CA GLN A 2 -35.64 47.32 63.42
C GLN A 2 -34.44 48.20 63.88
N GLY A 3 -33.82 49.09 63.10
CA GLY A 3 -34.08 49.62 61.76
C GLY A 3 -33.26 50.91 61.55
N ALA A 4 -32.67 51.02 60.36
CA ALA A 4 -32.59 52.22 59.51
C ALA A 4 -31.66 53.42 59.83
N TRP A 5 -31.21 54.04 58.72
CA TRP A 5 -30.51 55.33 58.52
C TRP A 5 -28.99 55.30 58.80
N GLY A 6 -28.09 55.80 57.96
CA GLY A 6 -28.16 56.77 56.86
C GLY A 6 -26.95 57.72 57.01
N TYR A 7 -26.11 57.77 55.97
CA TYR A 7 -25.02 58.73 55.70
C TYR A 7 -24.80 59.92 56.68
N ILE A 8 -23.54 60.18 57.06
CA ILE A 8 -22.80 61.43 56.74
C ILE A 8 -21.37 61.42 57.32
N ARG A 9 -20.46 61.88 56.46
CA ARG A 9 -19.05 62.24 56.66
C ARG A 9 -18.83 63.20 57.83
N ALA A 10 -17.65 63.15 58.45
CA ALA A 10 -16.68 64.25 58.41
C ALA A 10 -15.62 64.10 59.52
N ILE A 11 -14.35 64.02 59.11
CA ILE A 11 -13.29 64.76 59.80
C ILE A 11 -12.54 65.56 58.73
N TYR A 12 -12.73 66.87 58.84
CA TYR A 12 -12.09 67.99 58.14
C TYR A 12 -10.58 68.02 58.43
N THR A 13 -9.71 68.15 57.42
CA THR A 13 -9.13 69.41 56.87
C THR A 13 -7.91 69.94 57.62
N LEU A 14 -6.77 70.01 56.92
CA LEU A 14 -5.84 71.15 56.88
C LEU A 14 -4.91 70.95 55.67
N PHE A 15 -5.17 71.62 54.55
CA PHE A 15 -4.54 72.88 54.11
C PHE A 15 -3.05 72.73 53.74
N PHE A 16 -2.73 72.82 52.45
CA PHE A 16 -1.90 73.91 51.92
C PHE A 16 -1.97 73.97 50.38
N LEU A 17 -2.37 75.14 49.88
CA LEU A 17 -2.22 75.59 48.49
C LEU A 17 -0.75 75.89 48.19
N PHE A 18 -0.28 75.63 46.97
CA PHE A 18 0.22 76.67 46.03
C PHE A 18 0.56 76.07 44.64
N HIS A 19 -0.09 76.60 43.61
CA HIS A 19 0.37 76.90 42.24
C HIS A 19 1.38 75.96 41.53
N PHE A 20 0.99 75.40 40.39
CA PHE A 20 1.45 75.87 39.07
C PHE A 20 0.59 75.30 37.92
N TYR A 21 0.26 76.18 36.97
CA TYR A 21 -0.33 75.85 35.68
C TYR A 21 0.62 74.95 34.87
N GLY A 22 0.10 73.89 34.28
CA GLY A 22 0.85 73.02 33.37
C GLY A 22 -0.11 72.15 32.56
N ILE A 23 -0.52 72.67 31.40
CA ILE A 23 -1.21 71.89 30.36
C ILE A 23 -0.30 70.71 30.00
N ARG A 24 -0.78 69.49 30.24
CA ARG A 24 -0.27 68.27 29.59
C ARG A 24 -1.44 67.54 28.98
N THR A 25 -1.31 67.27 27.68
CA THR A 25 -2.07 66.27 26.95
C THR A 25 -1.94 64.94 27.69
N GLU A 26 -3.02 64.47 28.30
CA GLU A 26 -3.08 63.11 28.81
C GLU A 26 -3.05 62.16 27.61
N ASN A 27 -1.96 61.42 27.51
CA ASN A 27 -1.93 60.16 26.79
C ASN A 27 -3.05 59.31 27.36
N ILE A 28 -4.10 59.11 26.56
CA ILE A 28 -5.08 58.04 26.78
C ILE A 28 -4.29 56.74 26.63
N VAL A 29 -3.83 56.19 27.75
CA VAL A 29 -3.36 54.81 27.80
C VAL A 29 -4.63 53.96 27.81
N PRO A 30 -4.95 53.22 26.73
CA PRO A 30 -6.08 52.30 26.75
C PRO A 30 -5.84 51.24 27.83
N PRO A 31 -6.90 50.70 28.44
CA PRO A 31 -6.76 49.68 29.48
C PRO A 31 -5.95 48.50 28.94
N PRO A 32 -5.17 47.80 29.79
CA PRO A 32 -4.39 46.65 29.36
C PRO A 32 -5.34 45.60 28.76
N HIS A 33 -5.25 45.40 27.44
CA HIS A 33 -6.06 44.43 26.74
C HIS A 33 -5.69 43.01 27.20
N VAL A 34 -6.72 42.21 27.49
CA VAL A 34 -6.65 40.84 28.04
C VAL A 34 -5.83 39.88 27.15
N PHE A 35 -5.51 40.25 25.91
CA PHE A 35 -4.96 39.37 24.88
C PHE A 35 -3.57 39.76 24.36
N ASN A 36 -2.90 40.77 24.92
CA ASN A 36 -1.52 41.15 24.55
C ASN A 36 -0.44 40.09 24.89
N SER A 37 -0.81 38.93 25.45
CA SER A 37 0.09 37.84 25.86
C SER A 37 -0.18 36.51 25.15
N LEU A 38 -0.58 36.52 23.87
CA LEU A 38 -0.60 35.31 23.04
C LEU A 38 0.79 34.69 22.85
N SER A 39 1.86 35.37 23.28
CA SER A 39 3.25 34.90 23.23
C SER A 39 3.66 33.95 24.37
N GLN A 40 2.80 33.69 25.36
CA GLN A 40 3.06 32.61 26.30
C GLN A 40 2.45 31.33 25.74
N ASP A 41 3.32 30.51 25.13
CA ASP A 41 3.05 29.11 24.86
C ASP A 41 2.36 28.49 26.08
N ILE A 42 1.09 28.14 25.94
CA ILE A 42 0.49 27.16 26.84
C ILE A 42 1.07 25.83 26.39
N SER A 43 2.34 25.60 26.75
CA SER A 43 2.91 24.28 26.70
C SER A 43 2.01 23.37 27.52
N LEU A 44 1.64 22.23 26.94
CA LEU A 44 1.05 21.13 27.68
C LEU A 44 2.05 20.75 28.77
N GLN A 45 1.91 21.32 29.97
CA GLN A 45 2.54 20.73 31.13
C GLN A 45 1.76 19.46 31.41
N GLN A 46 2.38 18.35 31.04
CA GLN A 46 1.94 17.01 31.38
C GLN A 46 1.93 16.93 32.92
N GLU A 47 0.83 17.35 33.53
CA GLU A 47 0.75 17.61 34.99
C GLU A 47 0.94 16.33 35.79
N ASN A 48 0.86 15.17 35.15
CA ASN A 48 1.32 13.89 35.67
C ASN A 48 1.84 13.03 34.51
N ASN A 49 2.92 12.29 34.76
CA ASN A 49 3.47 11.19 33.94
C ASN A 49 2.46 10.02 33.80
N SER A 50 1.19 10.31 33.52
CA SER A 50 0.14 9.34 33.38
C SER A 50 0.16 8.75 31.98
N ASP A 51 0.31 7.44 31.90
CA ASP A 51 0.20 6.67 30.66
C ASP A 51 -1.23 6.75 30.08
N ASP A 52 -2.25 6.86 30.94
CA ASP A 52 -3.69 7.05 30.67
C ASP A 52 -4.01 8.48 30.19
N LEU A 53 -4.72 8.59 29.05
CA LEU A 53 -5.13 9.87 28.44
C LEU A 53 -6.26 10.60 29.21
N SER A 54 -7.01 9.91 30.07
CA SER A 54 -8.00 10.54 30.96
C SER A 54 -7.38 11.22 32.18
N ARG A 55 -6.16 10.80 32.54
CA ARG A 55 -5.40 11.22 33.71
C ARG A 55 -4.15 12.03 33.38
N SER A 56 -3.73 12.09 32.11
CA SER A 56 -2.77 13.06 31.60
C SER A 56 -3.38 14.47 31.64
N GLY A 57 -3.67 14.94 32.86
CA GLY A 57 -4.64 15.98 33.13
C GLY A 57 -6.05 15.56 32.70
N LYS A 58 -7.07 15.70 33.54
CA LYS A 58 -8.02 16.77 33.19
C LYS A 58 -7.26 17.90 32.49
N TRP A 59 -7.37 18.01 31.17
CA TRP A 59 -6.76 19.05 30.33
C TRP A 59 -7.31 20.42 30.77
N LYS A 60 -6.92 20.84 31.96
CA LYS A 60 -7.46 21.99 32.68
C LYS A 60 -6.65 23.21 32.25
N ASN A 61 -6.71 23.45 30.94
CA ASN A 61 -6.53 24.76 30.35
C ASN A 61 -7.45 24.88 29.12
N TYR A 62 -8.73 24.59 29.36
CA TYR A 62 -9.82 25.38 28.81
C TYR A 62 -9.62 26.83 29.27
N SER A 63 -8.74 27.54 28.57
CA SER A 63 -8.22 28.82 29.05
C SER A 63 -9.37 29.77 29.32
N ASP A 64 -9.21 30.63 30.34
CA ASP A 64 -10.14 31.76 30.54
C ASP A 64 -10.26 32.61 29.26
N LYS A 65 -9.27 32.54 28.35
CA LYS A 65 -9.28 33.18 27.02
C LYS A 65 -10.28 32.52 26.08
N VAL A 66 -10.29 31.20 25.91
CA VAL A 66 -11.29 30.48 25.09
C VAL A 66 -12.70 30.66 25.65
N LYS A 67 -12.85 30.61 26.98
CA LYS A 67 -14.15 30.90 27.62
C LYS A 67 -14.64 32.32 27.34
N LYS A 68 -13.74 33.31 27.41
CA LYS A 68 -14.06 34.71 27.06
C LYS A 68 -14.44 34.85 25.60
N ALA A 69 -13.68 34.24 24.69
CA ALA A 69 -13.98 34.25 23.26
C ALA A 69 -15.38 33.68 22.98
N ARG A 70 -15.72 32.51 23.56
CA ARG A 70 -17.08 31.95 23.49
C ARG A 70 -18.16 32.85 24.06
N GLN A 71 -17.89 33.53 25.18
CA GLN A 71 -18.84 34.50 25.75
C GLN A 71 -19.07 35.69 24.81
N VAL A 72 -18.05 36.14 24.07
CA VAL A 72 -18.20 37.21 23.07
C VAL A 72 -19.06 36.74 21.90
N VAL A 73 -18.82 35.51 21.41
CA VAL A 73 -19.66 34.92 20.37
C VAL A 73 -21.11 34.74 20.84
N GLN A 74 -21.32 34.24 22.05
CA GLN A 74 -22.65 34.06 22.62
C GLN A 74 -23.40 35.38 22.74
N LYS A 75 -22.75 36.48 23.13
CA LYS A 75 -23.39 37.81 23.20
C LYS A 75 -23.92 38.26 21.85
N VAL A 76 -23.18 38.00 20.77
CA VAL A 76 -23.61 38.34 19.41
C VAL A 76 -24.80 37.47 18.99
N LYS A 77 -24.72 36.15 19.26
CA LYS A 77 -25.82 35.20 19.02
C LYS A 77 -27.09 35.61 19.76
N ASP A 78 -27.00 35.91 21.07
CA ASP A 78 -28.12 36.30 21.92
C ASP A 78 -28.75 37.65 21.51
N ALA A 79 -27.91 38.60 21.09
CA ALA A 79 -28.37 39.92 20.63
C ALA A 79 -28.86 39.91 19.17
N ALA A 80 -28.67 38.80 18.44
CA ALA A 80 -28.86 38.70 16.99
C ALA A 80 -28.17 39.83 16.22
N ASN A 81 -26.99 40.27 16.67
CA ASN A 81 -26.26 41.39 16.09
C ASN A 81 -25.38 40.93 14.91
N PHE A 82 -26.03 40.53 13.81
CA PHE A 82 -25.37 39.97 12.64
C PHE A 82 -25.40 40.90 11.43
N LEU A 83 -24.30 40.90 10.68
CA LEU A 83 -24.16 41.48 9.35
C LEU A 83 -24.15 40.38 8.31
N ASN A 84 -24.55 40.72 7.09
CA ASN A 84 -24.37 39.83 5.94
C ASN A 84 -22.95 39.92 5.36
N THR A 85 -22.35 41.10 5.40
CA THR A 85 -21.02 41.38 4.84
C THR A 85 -20.42 42.65 5.45
N LEU A 86 -19.09 42.74 5.51
CA LEU A 86 -18.35 43.92 5.95
C LEU A 86 -18.15 44.89 4.79
N THR A 87 -18.80 46.05 4.88
CA THR A 87 -18.81 47.11 3.86
C THR A 87 -18.11 48.40 4.30
N GLY A 88 -17.90 48.58 5.61
CA GLY A 88 -17.29 49.77 6.19
C GLY A 88 -18.25 50.94 6.41
N ASN A 89 -19.53 50.79 6.06
CA ASN A 89 -20.55 51.84 6.16
C ASN A 89 -21.39 51.71 7.43
N GLY A 90 -20.79 51.99 8.59
CA GLY A 90 -21.47 51.94 9.88
C GLY A 90 -21.49 50.57 10.56
N ASP A 91 -20.93 49.54 9.91
CA ASP A 91 -20.84 48.16 10.41
C ASP A 91 -20.11 48.04 11.76
N LEU A 92 -19.16 48.95 12.03
CA LEU A 92 -18.27 48.91 13.19
C LEU A 92 -18.66 49.93 14.28
N VAL A 93 -19.91 50.44 14.25
CA VAL A 93 -20.40 51.45 15.21
C VAL A 93 -20.83 50.82 16.53
N SER A 94 -21.33 49.58 16.51
CA SER A 94 -21.76 48.84 17.71
C SER A 94 -21.11 47.46 17.76
N LEU A 95 -20.14 47.31 18.66
CA LEU A 95 -19.43 46.07 18.90
C LEU A 95 -19.93 45.38 20.19
N PRO A 96 -19.82 44.04 20.29
CA PRO A 96 -19.36 43.12 19.25
C PRO A 96 -20.42 42.89 18.17
N VAL A 97 -19.98 42.62 16.93
CA VAL A 97 -20.85 42.32 15.77
C VAL A 97 -20.35 41.06 15.07
N GLY A 98 -21.24 40.27 14.48
CA GLY A 98 -20.85 39.01 13.82
C GLY A 98 -21.33 38.85 12.39
N ILE A 99 -20.76 37.85 11.72
CA ILE A 99 -21.20 37.30 10.44
C ILE A 99 -21.30 35.79 10.62
N GLN A 100 -22.41 35.20 10.19
CA GLN A 100 -22.65 33.77 10.30
C GLN A 100 -22.74 33.16 8.90
N VAL A 101 -21.98 32.09 8.68
CA VAL A 101 -21.97 31.28 7.47
C VAL A 101 -22.23 29.83 7.91
N GLY A 102 -22.97 29.06 7.13
CA GLY A 102 -23.21 27.65 7.41
C GLY A 102 -23.54 26.90 6.14
N SER A 103 -23.43 25.58 6.19
CA SER A 103 -23.85 24.74 5.08
C SER A 103 -25.38 24.70 4.96
N PRO A 104 -25.91 24.54 3.73
CA PRO A 104 -27.36 24.42 3.53
C PRO A 104 -28.01 23.23 4.26
N ASP A 105 -27.24 22.16 4.49
CA ASP A 105 -27.69 20.93 5.16
C ASP A 105 -27.50 20.97 6.70
N GLY A 106 -26.87 22.03 7.23
CA GLY A 106 -26.60 22.18 8.65
C GLY A 106 -25.44 21.33 9.18
N SER A 107 -24.62 20.73 8.30
CA SER A 107 -23.40 20.00 8.67
C SER A 107 -22.37 20.87 9.40
N TYR A 108 -22.34 22.19 9.16
CA TYR A 108 -21.54 23.11 9.96
C TYR A 108 -22.16 24.52 10.07
N THR A 109 -21.71 25.26 11.08
CA THR A 109 -21.94 26.70 11.23
C THR A 109 -20.67 27.39 11.71
N ALA A 110 -20.25 28.43 10.99
CA ALA A 110 -19.12 29.28 11.31
C ALA A 110 -19.61 30.69 11.69
N THR A 111 -19.29 31.14 12.89
CA THR A 111 -19.66 32.46 13.42
C THR A 111 -18.41 33.30 13.63
N MET A 112 -18.18 34.24 12.72
CA MET A 112 -17.13 35.25 12.82
C MET A 112 -17.63 36.43 13.65
N VAL A 113 -16.84 36.92 14.60
CA VAL A 113 -17.19 38.04 15.47
C VAL A 113 -16.05 39.04 15.54
N ILE A 114 -16.37 40.30 15.25
CA ILE A 114 -15.47 41.43 15.49
C ILE A 114 -15.75 41.93 16.91
N GLU A 115 -14.76 41.75 17.78
CA GLU A 115 -14.88 42.05 19.20
C GLU A 115 -14.52 43.50 19.53
N ASP A 116 -13.45 43.98 18.90
CA ASP A 116 -12.83 45.28 19.16
C ASP A 116 -12.14 45.78 17.88
N ILE A 117 -11.89 47.08 17.81
CA ILE A 117 -11.24 47.72 16.67
C ILE A 117 -10.21 48.77 17.14
N ARG A 118 -9.15 48.95 16.35
CA ARG A 118 -8.21 50.07 16.50
C ARG A 118 -8.04 50.78 15.18
N ILE A 119 -8.30 52.08 15.18
CA ILE A 119 -8.23 52.90 13.97
C ILE A 119 -6.82 53.47 13.84
N PHE A 120 -6.17 53.18 12.71
CA PHE A 120 -4.90 53.78 12.29
C PHE A 120 -5.13 54.71 11.09
N GLN A 121 -4.12 55.49 10.71
CA GLN A 121 -4.25 56.47 9.62
C GLN A 121 -4.67 55.85 8.27
N ASN A 122 -4.22 54.61 7.99
CA ASN A 122 -4.41 53.97 6.68
C ASN A 122 -5.27 52.69 6.72
N TYR A 123 -5.62 52.20 7.91
CA TYR A 123 -6.41 50.98 8.08
C TYR A 123 -7.04 50.93 9.48
N THR A 124 -8.05 50.10 9.64
CA THR A 124 -8.59 49.68 10.94
C THR A 124 -8.08 48.27 11.24
N GLN A 125 -7.48 48.08 12.40
CA GLN A 125 -7.13 46.76 12.91
C GLN A 125 -8.35 46.17 13.62
N LEU A 126 -8.74 44.96 13.26
CA LEU A 126 -9.86 44.22 13.84
C LEU A 126 -9.33 43.10 14.75
N PHE A 127 -10.04 42.93 15.87
CA PHE A 127 -9.87 41.82 16.79
C PHE A 127 -11.00 40.84 16.51
N VAL A 128 -10.66 39.69 15.93
CA VAL A 128 -11.64 38.76 15.36
C VAL A 128 -11.55 37.41 16.05
N THR A 129 -12.69 36.92 16.49
CA THR A 129 -12.90 35.55 16.94
C THR A 129 -13.75 34.82 15.90
N LEU A 130 -13.41 33.58 15.60
CA LEU A 130 -14.21 32.70 14.76
C LEU A 130 -14.53 31.43 15.55
N GLU A 131 -15.81 31.10 15.64
CA GLU A 131 -16.30 29.85 16.21
C GLU A 131 -16.80 28.96 15.07
N ILE A 132 -16.27 27.74 14.97
CA ILE A 132 -16.76 26.72 14.02
C ILE A 132 -17.42 25.59 14.82
N GLU A 133 -18.69 25.35 14.51
CA GLU A 133 -19.50 24.25 14.98
C GLU A 133 -19.63 23.25 13.83
N ALA A 134 -18.95 22.11 13.92
CA ALA A 134 -19.05 21.03 12.95
C ALA A 134 -19.04 19.71 13.75
N PRO A 135 -20.16 18.96 13.83
CA PRO A 135 -20.23 17.75 14.65
C PRO A 135 -19.14 16.72 14.36
N ILE A 136 -18.66 16.65 13.10
CA ILE A 136 -17.55 15.77 12.70
C ILE A 136 -16.21 16.13 13.37
N LEU A 137 -16.03 17.39 13.78
CA LEU A 137 -14.87 17.88 14.52
C LEU A 137 -15.08 17.85 16.05
N GLY A 138 -16.15 17.20 16.51
CA GLY A 138 -16.49 16.99 17.91
C GLY A 138 -17.67 17.83 18.38
N GLU A 139 -18.18 17.51 19.58
CA GLU A 139 -19.34 18.17 20.18
C GLU A 139 -19.10 19.62 20.60
N GLN A 140 -17.84 20.00 20.80
CA GLN A 140 -17.45 21.32 21.29
C GLN A 140 -17.02 22.20 20.12
N PRO A 141 -17.49 23.47 20.04
CA PRO A 141 -17.04 24.39 19.01
C PRO A 141 -15.54 24.69 19.13
N ILE A 142 -14.85 24.71 18.00
CA ILE A 142 -13.44 25.12 17.88
C ILE A 142 -13.37 26.63 17.69
N ILE A 143 -12.44 27.27 18.41
CA ILE A 143 -12.32 28.74 18.48
C ILE A 143 -10.98 29.19 17.91
N PHE A 144 -11.05 30.09 16.94
CA PHE A 144 -9.91 30.72 16.30
C PHE A 144 -9.89 32.21 16.64
N TYR A 145 -8.70 32.81 16.65
CA TYR A 145 -8.54 34.22 16.98
C TYR A 145 -7.41 34.88 16.19
N SER A 146 -7.61 36.15 15.85
CA SER A 146 -6.55 37.06 15.40
C SER A 146 -6.80 38.47 15.93
N SER A 147 -5.73 39.15 16.34
CA SER A 147 -5.75 40.56 16.74
C SER A 147 -5.17 41.50 15.70
N ASP A 148 -4.85 41.00 14.50
CA ASP A 148 -4.15 41.78 13.46
C ASP A 148 -4.79 41.64 12.08
N ILE A 149 -6.12 41.61 12.03
CA ILE A 149 -6.84 41.66 10.76
C ILE A 149 -6.95 43.12 10.31
N LYS A 150 -6.44 43.45 9.14
CA LYS A 150 -6.46 44.82 8.61
C LYS A 150 -7.68 45.02 7.72
N PHE A 151 -8.37 46.13 7.90
CA PHE A 151 -9.59 46.47 7.18
C PHE A 151 -9.58 47.94 6.75
N SER A 152 -10.17 48.24 5.59
CA SER A 152 -10.53 49.62 5.21
C SER A 152 -11.91 49.65 4.56
N ALA A 153 -12.62 50.76 4.70
CA ALA A 153 -13.94 50.92 4.08
C ALA A 153 -13.89 50.89 2.54
N GLN A 154 -12.73 51.18 1.93
CA GLN A 154 -12.57 51.16 0.48
C GLN A 154 -12.16 49.79 -0.07
N ALA A 155 -11.27 49.07 0.63
CA ALA A 155 -10.67 47.83 0.13
C ALA A 155 -11.17 46.55 0.84
N GLY A 156 -12.01 46.68 1.87
CA GLY A 156 -12.40 45.55 2.70
C GLY A 156 -11.24 45.06 3.57
N ILE A 157 -11.15 43.75 3.78
CA ILE A 157 -10.01 43.09 4.43
C ILE A 157 -8.77 43.24 3.55
N ILE A 158 -7.63 43.61 4.16
CA ILE A 158 -6.37 43.90 3.47
C ILE A 158 -5.34 42.82 3.82
N GLY A 159 -4.90 42.09 2.79
CA GLY A 159 -3.90 41.01 2.93
C GLY A 159 -4.52 39.72 3.46
N ASP A 160 -3.67 38.80 3.92
CA ASP A 160 -4.11 37.49 4.42
C ASP A 160 -4.80 37.64 5.78
N ALA A 161 -6.07 37.24 5.87
CA ALA A 161 -6.84 37.27 7.09
C ALA A 161 -6.93 35.88 7.72
N THR A 162 -5.83 35.46 8.34
CA THR A 162 -5.69 34.17 9.00
C THR A 162 -5.94 34.29 10.51
N LEU A 163 -6.71 33.36 11.05
CA LEU A 163 -6.95 33.19 12.49
C LEU A 163 -6.38 31.85 12.93
N ALA A 164 -5.56 31.85 13.97
CA ALA A 164 -5.00 30.63 14.53
C ALA A 164 -6.00 29.98 15.49
N LEU A 165 -6.06 28.64 15.51
CA LEU A 165 -6.75 27.90 16.57
C LEU A 165 -6.13 28.31 17.90
N MET A 166 -6.94 28.78 18.86
CA MET A 166 -6.42 29.47 20.05
C MET A 166 -5.49 28.62 20.93
N THR A 167 -5.68 27.31 20.92
CA THR A 167 -4.93 26.33 21.72
C THR A 167 -5.09 24.95 21.10
N ASP A 168 -4.19 24.02 21.42
CA ASP A 168 -4.40 22.63 21.05
C ASP A 168 -5.78 22.13 21.52
N PHE A 169 -6.51 21.47 20.63
CA PHE A 169 -7.90 21.08 20.84
C PHE A 169 -8.04 19.55 20.79
N PRO A 170 -8.29 18.90 21.94
CA PRO A 170 -8.42 17.46 22.00
C PRO A 170 -9.85 17.00 21.68
N ILE A 171 -9.96 15.98 20.84
CA ILE A 171 -11.20 15.25 20.54
C ILE A 171 -11.00 13.81 20.98
N ASN A 172 -11.75 13.35 21.99
CA ASN A 172 -11.67 11.97 22.44
C ASN A 172 -12.37 11.06 21.43
N VAL A 173 -11.62 10.12 20.85
CA VAL A 173 -12.16 9.13 19.90
C VAL A 173 -12.50 7.83 20.61
N VAL A 174 -11.60 7.40 21.50
CA VAL A 174 -11.81 6.23 22.35
C VAL A 174 -11.48 6.61 23.77
N ASP A 175 -12.46 6.49 24.66
CA ASP A 175 -12.34 6.90 26.06
C ASP A 175 -11.05 6.35 26.69
N SER A 176 -10.24 7.26 27.26
CA SER A 176 -8.95 6.99 27.92
C SER A 176 -7.85 6.34 27.06
N LYS A 177 -8.12 6.03 25.78
CA LYS A 177 -7.28 5.17 24.94
C LYS A 177 -6.76 5.84 23.67
N ALA A 178 -7.56 6.65 22.99
CA ALA A 178 -7.16 7.35 21.77
C ALA A 178 -7.85 8.71 21.68
N MET A 179 -7.10 9.71 21.20
CA MET A 179 -7.60 11.05 20.95
C MET A 179 -7.02 11.62 19.67
N LEU A 180 -7.77 12.50 19.02
CA LEU A 180 -7.24 13.42 18.01
C LEU A 180 -6.85 14.72 18.72
N LEU A 181 -5.66 15.22 18.46
CA LEU A 181 -5.19 16.51 18.94
C LEU A 181 -5.05 17.45 17.74
N LEU A 182 -5.92 18.44 17.62
CA LEU A 182 -5.73 19.51 16.65
C LEU A 182 -4.70 20.49 17.21
N LYS A 183 -3.63 20.75 16.46
CA LYS A 183 -2.52 21.60 16.89
C LYS A 183 -2.91 23.06 16.74
N GLY A 184 -3.01 23.79 17.84
CA GLY A 184 -3.31 25.22 17.87
C GLY A 184 -2.11 26.05 18.30
N GLY A 185 -2.33 27.33 18.51
CA GLY A 185 -1.29 28.31 18.82
C GLY A 185 -0.77 29.06 17.59
N LEU A 186 -0.09 30.17 17.85
CA LEU A 186 0.54 30.96 16.78
C LEU A 186 1.75 30.21 16.21
N PRO A 187 2.02 30.32 14.90
CA PRO A 187 3.23 29.76 14.31
C PRO A 187 4.47 30.35 14.98
N LYS A 188 5.43 29.49 15.34
CA LYS A 188 6.75 29.94 15.82
C LYS A 188 7.65 30.25 14.65
N LEU A 189 8.66 31.09 14.87
CA LEU A 189 9.67 31.37 13.86
C LEU A 189 10.40 30.07 13.48
N GLY A 190 10.26 29.63 12.23
CA GLY A 190 10.83 28.39 11.72
C GLY A 190 9.85 27.20 11.66
N ASP A 191 8.62 27.35 12.16
CA ASP A 191 7.57 26.34 11.99
C ASP A 191 7.22 26.20 10.50
N PRO A 192 6.98 24.96 10.00
CA PRO A 192 6.44 24.75 8.66
C PRO A 192 5.09 25.45 8.49
N LYS A 193 4.82 25.92 7.25
CA LYS A 193 3.68 26.78 6.91
C LYS A 193 2.30 26.21 7.28
N ASP A 194 2.18 24.89 7.48
CA ASP A 194 0.91 24.21 7.78
C ASP A 194 1.01 23.31 9.02
N SER A 195 1.93 23.62 9.95
CA SER A 195 2.13 22.81 11.16
C SER A 195 1.07 23.05 12.26
N ARG A 196 0.13 23.95 12.02
CA ARG A 196 -0.91 24.41 12.96
C ARG A 196 -2.25 24.52 12.25
N THR A 197 -3.31 24.34 13.01
CA THR A 197 -4.70 24.52 12.57
C THR A 197 -5.02 26.02 12.52
N TYR A 198 -5.50 26.49 11.38
CA TYR A 198 -5.90 27.87 11.18
C TYR A 198 -7.10 27.97 10.24
N ALA A 199 -7.80 29.08 10.30
CA ALA A 199 -8.89 29.40 9.38
C ALA A 199 -8.62 30.73 8.68
N THR A 200 -9.13 30.89 7.47
CA THR A 200 -9.13 32.17 6.74
C THR A 200 -10.54 32.75 6.72
N ILE A 201 -10.61 34.08 6.67
CA ILE A 201 -11.86 34.83 6.61
C ILE A 201 -11.80 35.90 5.52
N GLY A 202 -12.98 36.25 5.02
CA GLY A 202 -13.22 37.37 4.13
C GLY A 202 -14.25 38.35 4.70
N CYS A 203 -14.61 39.35 3.91
CA CYS A 203 -15.68 40.29 4.28
C CYS A 203 -17.04 39.60 4.47
N ASN A 204 -17.22 38.40 3.91
CA ASN A 204 -18.43 37.60 4.01
C ASN A 204 -18.39 36.53 5.12
N GLY A 205 -17.35 36.53 5.96
CA GLY A 205 -17.18 35.53 7.02
C GLY A 205 -16.13 34.47 6.70
N PHE A 206 -16.38 33.23 7.12
CA PHE A 206 -15.48 32.08 6.93
C PHE A 206 -15.21 31.78 5.45
N GLU A 207 -13.96 31.48 5.10
CA GLU A 207 -13.54 31.11 3.73
C GLU A 207 -12.94 29.71 3.65
N SER A 208 -11.94 29.38 4.46
CA SER A 208 -11.38 28.03 4.51
C SER A 208 -10.80 27.64 5.87
N LEU A 209 -10.68 26.33 6.10
CA LEU A 209 -10.11 25.71 7.28
C LEU A 209 -8.94 24.81 6.88
N ASN A 210 -7.81 24.98 7.56
CA ASN A 210 -6.65 24.11 7.50
C ASN A 210 -6.51 23.42 8.85
N ILE A 211 -6.46 22.09 8.88
CA ILE A 211 -6.37 21.27 10.07
C ILE A 211 -5.01 20.58 10.08
N ALA A 212 -4.22 20.85 11.13
CA ALA A 212 -3.01 20.11 11.42
C ALA A 212 -3.21 19.38 12.74
N GLY A 213 -3.06 18.05 12.75
CA GLY A 213 -3.36 17.26 13.93
C GLY A 213 -2.55 15.99 14.05
N GLU A 214 -2.78 15.29 15.15
CA GLU A 214 -2.24 13.96 15.38
C GLU A 214 -3.25 13.08 16.13
N VAL A 215 -3.35 11.82 15.73
CA VAL A 215 -3.93 10.78 16.59
C VAL A 215 -2.87 10.38 17.62
N ILE A 216 -3.26 10.32 18.89
CA ILE A 216 -2.40 9.97 20.01
C ILE A 216 -3.02 8.79 20.75
N PHE A 217 -2.21 7.75 20.99
CA PHE A 217 -2.63 6.59 21.74
C PHE A 217 -2.08 6.60 23.18
N SER A 218 -2.91 6.10 24.09
CA SER A 218 -2.55 5.87 25.48
C SER A 218 -1.44 4.83 25.58
N ARG A 219 -0.45 5.09 26.44
CA ARG A 219 0.61 4.13 26.74
C ARG A 219 0.08 2.92 27.51
N ASP A 220 -1.10 3.04 28.14
CA ASP A 220 -1.86 1.92 28.71
C ASP A 220 -2.41 0.96 27.66
N TRP A 221 -2.42 1.37 26.39
CA TRP A 221 -2.95 0.57 25.30
C TRP A 221 -1.88 0.16 24.30
N MET A 222 -1.01 1.09 23.90
CA MET A 222 0.01 0.88 22.86
C MET A 222 1.34 1.52 23.25
N LEU A 223 2.44 0.83 23.00
CA LEU A 223 3.81 1.29 23.25
C LEU A 223 4.58 1.39 21.92
N PRO A 224 5.31 2.48 21.65
CA PRO A 224 6.11 2.56 20.43
C PRO A 224 7.25 1.54 20.46
N VAL A 225 7.70 1.10 19.29
CA VAL A 225 8.86 0.21 19.14
C VAL A 225 10.15 1.02 19.17
N SER A 226 11.22 0.42 19.70
CA SER A 226 12.47 1.06 20.12
C SER A 226 13.28 1.83 19.09
N GLU A 227 12.95 1.73 17.80
CA GLU A 227 13.57 2.51 16.74
C GLU A 227 12.50 2.92 15.72
N PRO A 228 12.41 4.20 15.34
CA PRO A 228 13.28 5.32 15.74
C PRO A 228 12.93 5.94 17.12
N LEU A 229 11.93 5.41 17.83
CA LEU A 229 11.39 6.02 19.05
C LEU A 229 11.66 5.16 20.28
N ASP A 230 12.31 5.75 21.28
CA ASP A 230 12.49 5.11 22.59
C ASP A 230 11.12 4.75 23.21
N PRO A 231 10.86 3.49 23.62
CA PRO A 231 9.57 3.06 24.16
C PRO A 231 9.26 3.69 25.54
N ARG A 232 10.25 4.32 26.17
CA ARG A 232 10.10 4.95 27.49
C ARG A 232 9.28 6.25 27.41
N PRO A 233 8.58 6.62 28.50
CA PRO A 233 7.91 7.91 28.57
C PRO A 233 8.88 9.06 28.30
N PRO A 234 8.44 10.15 27.67
CA PRO A 234 7.05 10.50 27.36
C PRO A 234 6.56 10.05 25.97
N ASN A 235 7.37 9.30 25.20
CA ASN A 235 7.04 8.95 23.82
C ASN A 235 5.74 8.14 23.73
N ARG A 236 4.94 8.40 22.70
CA ARG A 236 3.66 7.73 22.45
C ARG A 236 3.60 7.22 21.03
N VAL A 237 2.71 6.26 20.80
CA VAL A 237 2.28 5.91 19.46
C VAL A 237 1.42 7.06 18.94
N THR A 238 1.82 7.62 17.81
CA THR A 238 1.14 8.75 17.18
C THR A 238 1.05 8.56 15.68
N GLY A 239 0.12 9.27 15.07
CA GLY A 239 0.10 9.48 13.62
C GLY A 239 -0.33 10.91 13.30
N ALA A 240 0.49 11.63 12.55
CA ALA A 240 0.21 13.02 12.18
C ALA A 240 -0.58 13.08 10.87
N PHE A 241 -1.49 14.05 10.76
CA PHE A 241 -2.28 14.29 9.57
C PHE A 241 -2.41 15.80 9.31
N ASN A 242 -2.60 16.17 8.04
CA ASN A 242 -2.89 17.53 7.63
C ASN A 242 -4.00 17.53 6.59
N ILE A 243 -4.99 18.38 6.78
CA ILE A 243 -6.09 18.63 5.84
C ILE A 243 -6.04 20.11 5.50
N LYS A 244 -5.87 20.42 4.22
CA LYS A 244 -5.72 21.82 3.78
C LYS A 244 -7.04 22.36 3.29
N ASP A 245 -7.14 23.68 3.10
CA ASP A 245 -8.11 24.38 2.25
C ASP A 245 -9.58 23.87 2.23
N LEU A 246 -10.11 23.47 3.39
CA LEU A 246 -11.51 23.04 3.52
C LEU A 246 -12.44 24.26 3.47
N ASP A 247 -13.19 24.43 2.39
CA ASP A 247 -14.28 25.40 2.28
C ASP A 247 -15.57 24.93 2.98
N ASP A 248 -15.64 23.64 3.31
CA ASP A 248 -16.66 23.03 4.14
C ASP A 248 -15.97 22.15 5.20
N PRO A 249 -15.99 22.54 6.49
CA PRO A 249 -15.41 21.77 7.60
C PRO A 249 -16.00 20.37 7.80
N SER A 250 -17.09 20.01 7.10
CA SER A 250 -17.66 18.66 7.10
C SER A 250 -17.03 17.70 6.08
N GLN A 251 -16.26 18.21 5.11
CA GLN A 251 -15.65 17.43 4.02
C GLN A 251 -14.28 16.87 4.46
N ILE A 252 -14.30 15.89 5.35
CA ILE A 252 -13.08 15.37 5.97
C ILE A 252 -12.45 14.24 5.14
N PHE A 253 -11.20 14.45 4.75
CA PHE A 253 -10.28 13.44 4.24
C PHE A 253 -8.99 13.53 5.06
N ALA A 254 -8.52 12.39 5.60
CA ALA A 254 -7.28 12.34 6.36
C ALA A 254 -6.48 11.10 6.02
N GLU A 255 -5.18 11.28 5.82
CA GLU A 255 -4.19 10.21 5.70
C GLU A 255 -3.21 10.28 6.86
N VAL A 256 -2.85 9.12 7.41
CA VAL A 256 -1.96 9.02 8.56
C VAL A 256 -1.04 7.80 8.49
N ASP A 257 0.24 8.01 8.79
CA ASP A 257 1.16 6.94 9.15
C ASP A 257 1.20 6.78 10.67
N ILE A 258 0.97 5.56 11.16
CA ILE A 258 1.00 5.29 12.60
C ILE A 258 2.39 4.77 12.97
N THR A 259 2.98 5.37 13.99
CA THR A 259 4.23 4.92 14.59
C THR A 259 4.17 3.43 14.91
N PRO A 260 5.13 2.58 14.47
CA PRO A 260 5.13 1.16 14.80
C PRO A 260 5.03 0.90 16.30
N PHE A 261 4.21 -0.08 16.68
CA PHE A 261 3.83 -0.26 18.08
C PHE A 261 3.65 -1.71 18.51
N LYS A 262 3.69 -1.91 19.83
CA LYS A 262 3.25 -3.13 20.50
C LYS A 262 2.02 -2.82 21.33
N ILE A 263 1.09 -3.76 21.43
CA ILE A 263 -0.05 -3.63 22.35
C ILE A 263 0.45 -3.87 23.78
N ARG A 264 0.00 -3.07 24.75
CA ARG A 264 0.38 -3.25 26.16
C ARG A 264 -0.11 -4.61 26.66
N ASN A 265 0.80 -5.38 27.29
CA ASN A 265 0.59 -6.76 27.72
C ASN A 265 0.35 -7.78 26.59
N GLY A 266 0.52 -7.40 25.32
CA GLY A 266 0.69 -8.38 24.25
C GLY A 266 2.08 -9.04 24.37
N ASP A 267 2.24 -10.25 23.83
CA ASP A 267 3.59 -10.73 23.50
C ASP A 267 4.25 -9.73 22.53
N ASP A 268 5.55 -9.85 22.28
CA ASP A 268 6.37 -8.92 21.47
C ASP A 268 5.95 -8.71 19.99
N PHE A 269 4.68 -8.95 19.64
CA PHE A 269 4.03 -8.62 18.38
C PHE A 269 4.23 -7.14 18.02
N VAL A 270 4.83 -6.90 16.87
CA VAL A 270 5.09 -5.55 16.36
C VAL A 270 4.14 -5.24 15.22
N TRP A 271 3.29 -4.23 15.42
CA TRP A 271 2.33 -3.73 14.45
C TRP A 271 2.93 -2.57 13.65
N ARG A 272 2.64 -2.56 12.34
CA ARG A 272 2.94 -1.45 11.44
C ARG A 272 1.69 -1.13 10.63
N VAL A 273 1.40 0.17 10.51
CA VAL A 273 0.27 0.68 9.72
C VAL A 273 0.77 1.86 8.91
N LYS A 274 0.70 1.77 7.59
CA LYS A 274 1.15 2.81 6.66
C LYS A 274 0.00 3.30 5.78
N LYS A 275 0.01 4.60 5.52
CA LYS A 275 -0.97 5.33 4.69
C LYS A 275 -2.39 4.92 4.99
N LEU A 276 -2.76 5.04 6.25
CA LEU A 276 -4.12 4.84 6.69
C LEU A 276 -4.95 6.06 6.29
N SER A 277 -5.91 5.86 5.40
CA SER A 277 -6.74 6.93 4.87
C SER A 277 -8.20 6.70 5.19
N ILE A 278 -8.87 7.77 5.61
CA ILE A 278 -10.32 7.81 5.79
C ILE A 278 -10.84 8.95 4.92
N ASP A 279 -11.79 8.62 4.05
CA ASP A 279 -12.46 9.58 3.20
C ASP A 279 -13.97 9.60 3.47
N LEU A 280 -14.43 10.75 3.94
CA LEU A 280 -15.84 11.07 4.16
C LEU A 280 -16.28 12.26 3.28
N SER A 281 -15.40 12.74 2.41
CA SER A 281 -15.59 13.90 1.55
C SER A 281 -16.36 13.54 0.29
N GLU A 282 -17.14 14.48 -0.22
CA GLU A 282 -17.74 14.43 -1.56
C GLU A 282 -16.87 15.13 -2.60
N LYS A 283 -15.82 15.82 -2.15
CA LYS A 283 -15.04 16.72 -2.99
C LYS A 283 -13.66 16.16 -3.28
N TRP A 284 -13.04 15.50 -2.30
CA TRP A 284 -11.63 15.13 -2.31
C TRP A 284 -11.51 13.63 -2.07
N SER A 285 -10.53 12.99 -2.69
CA SER A 285 -10.23 11.57 -2.48
C SER A 285 -8.73 11.32 -2.45
N PRO A 286 -8.27 10.19 -1.87
CA PRO A 286 -6.86 9.83 -1.85
C PRO A 286 -6.22 9.85 -3.24
N ASP A 287 -4.93 10.21 -3.30
CA ASP A 287 -4.18 10.25 -4.56
C ASP A 287 -4.20 8.91 -5.32
N PHE A 288 -4.23 7.77 -4.61
CA PHE A 288 -4.28 6.46 -5.26
C PHE A 288 -5.61 6.24 -6.00
N ILE A 289 -6.74 6.73 -5.46
CA ILE A 289 -8.04 6.68 -6.14
C ILE A 289 -7.99 7.50 -7.43
N ILE A 290 -7.45 8.72 -7.35
CA ILE A 290 -7.33 9.62 -8.50
C ILE A 290 -6.44 9.00 -9.60
N GLN A 291 -5.37 8.29 -9.20
CA GLN A 291 -4.44 7.66 -10.13
C GLN A 291 -4.97 6.35 -10.73
N SER A 292 -5.69 5.55 -9.94
CA SER A 292 -6.30 4.29 -10.37
C SER A 292 -7.46 4.51 -11.34
N GLY A 293 -8.10 5.68 -11.29
CA GLY A 293 -9.29 5.98 -12.09
C GLY A 293 -10.53 5.34 -11.46
N GLU A 294 -11.34 4.66 -12.27
CA GLU A 294 -12.62 4.08 -11.80
C GLU A 294 -12.47 2.67 -11.23
N THR A 295 -11.37 1.96 -11.55
CA THR A 295 -11.22 0.53 -11.23
C THR A 295 -9.79 0.21 -10.79
N ILE A 296 -9.65 -0.58 -9.73
CA ILE A 296 -8.39 -1.20 -9.30
C ILE A 296 -8.32 -2.63 -9.81
N VAL A 297 -7.14 -3.02 -10.31
CA VAL A 297 -6.88 -4.37 -10.79
C VAL A 297 -6.04 -5.11 -9.76
N TYR A 298 -6.55 -6.26 -9.31
CA TYR A 298 -5.84 -7.22 -8.48
C TYR A 298 -5.36 -8.38 -9.37
N GLU A 299 -4.06 -8.65 -9.34
CA GLU A 299 -3.45 -9.71 -10.13
C GLU A 299 -3.39 -11.01 -9.35
N THR A 300 -3.83 -12.11 -9.99
CA THR A 300 -3.62 -13.47 -9.50
C THR A 300 -2.91 -14.29 -10.57
N ARG A 301 -2.31 -15.43 -10.22
CA ARG A 301 -1.76 -16.32 -11.26
C ARG A 301 -2.83 -16.91 -12.19
N ALA A 302 -4.08 -17.01 -11.74
CA ALA A 302 -5.17 -17.56 -12.52
C ALA A 302 -5.86 -16.52 -13.43
N GLY A 303 -5.74 -15.23 -13.12
CA GLY A 303 -6.44 -14.16 -13.84
C GLY A 303 -6.42 -12.82 -13.12
N LEU A 304 -7.14 -11.85 -13.68
CA LEU A 304 -7.31 -10.52 -13.12
C LEU A 304 -8.64 -10.41 -12.38
N LYS A 305 -8.67 -9.68 -11.27
CA LYS A 305 -9.87 -9.30 -10.53
C LYS A 305 -9.99 -7.79 -10.50
N PHE A 306 -11.21 -7.27 -10.52
CA PHE A 306 -11.49 -5.85 -10.71
C PHE A 306 -12.34 -5.33 -9.56
N HIS A 307 -11.94 -4.21 -8.97
CA HIS A 307 -12.67 -3.52 -7.92
C HIS A 307 -13.07 -2.13 -8.43
N ASP A 308 -14.37 -1.86 -8.48
CA ASP A 308 -14.86 -0.56 -8.93
C ASP A 308 -14.92 0.44 -7.76
N LEU A 309 -14.20 1.55 -7.90
CA LEU A 309 -14.01 2.56 -6.85
C LEU A 309 -15.15 3.57 -6.76
N LEU A 310 -15.84 3.85 -7.86
CA LEU A 310 -16.81 4.93 -7.92
C LEU A 310 -18.24 4.39 -7.95
N ASP A 311 -19.08 4.86 -7.02
CA ASP A 311 -20.53 4.85 -7.22
C ASP A 311 -20.90 5.94 -8.24
N SER A 312 -22.14 5.89 -8.73
CA SER A 312 -22.83 6.81 -9.65
C SER A 312 -22.74 8.33 -9.36
N GLY A 313 -21.99 8.75 -8.32
CA GLY A 313 -21.79 10.13 -7.85
C GLY A 313 -20.37 10.72 -7.93
N ASN A 314 -19.36 10.03 -8.50
CA ASN A 314 -17.99 10.52 -8.79
C ASN A 314 -17.03 10.80 -7.60
N SER A 315 -17.36 10.43 -6.36
CA SER A 315 -16.46 10.52 -5.19
C SER A 315 -16.31 9.15 -4.53
N TRP A 316 -15.08 8.71 -4.26
CA TRP A 316 -14.85 7.51 -3.47
C TRP A 316 -15.02 7.85 -1.99
N LYS A 317 -15.57 6.93 -1.22
CA LYS A 317 -15.68 7.05 0.23
C LYS A 317 -15.38 5.73 0.89
N GLY A 318 -14.55 5.76 1.90
CA GLY A 318 -14.19 4.56 2.62
C GLY A 318 -12.93 4.69 3.44
N PHE A 319 -12.35 3.53 3.67
CA PHE A 319 -11.12 3.33 4.39
C PHE A 319 -10.10 2.67 3.47
N TYR A 320 -8.87 3.16 3.50
CA TYR A 320 -7.75 2.55 2.81
C TYR A 320 -6.57 2.39 3.76
N ALA A 321 -5.82 1.30 3.62
CA ALA A 321 -4.50 1.18 4.20
C ALA A 321 -3.56 0.54 3.18
N GLN A 322 -2.43 1.19 2.91
CA GLN A 322 -1.41 0.60 2.04
C GLN A 322 -0.82 -0.67 2.65
N GLU A 323 -0.56 -0.64 3.95
CA GLU A 323 0.01 -1.77 4.69
C GLU A 323 -0.55 -1.79 6.11
N ILE A 324 -1.07 -2.94 6.54
CA ILE A 324 -1.29 -3.29 7.94
C ILE A 324 -0.56 -4.61 8.18
N SER A 325 0.50 -4.60 8.99
CA SER A 325 1.29 -5.81 9.24
C SER A 325 1.58 -6.04 10.72
N VAL A 326 1.72 -7.31 11.09
CA VAL A 326 2.14 -7.75 12.42
C VAL A 326 3.24 -8.79 12.32
N SER A 327 4.40 -8.47 12.89
CA SER A 327 5.52 -9.42 13.05
C SER A 327 5.31 -10.24 14.32
N LEU A 328 5.40 -11.56 14.21
CA LEU A 328 5.21 -12.46 15.35
C LEU A 328 6.48 -12.54 16.24
N PRO A 329 6.36 -12.75 17.55
CA PRO A 329 7.50 -12.96 18.44
C PRO A 329 8.32 -14.22 18.08
N GLU A 330 9.65 -14.09 18.07
CA GLU A 330 10.58 -15.21 17.78
C GLU A 330 10.32 -16.46 18.64
N LYS A 331 9.91 -16.27 19.90
CA LYS A 331 9.58 -17.37 20.83
C LYS A 331 8.39 -18.23 20.38
N LEU A 332 7.50 -17.70 19.55
CA LEU A 332 6.35 -18.42 18.99
C LEU A 332 6.68 -19.07 17.64
N THR A 333 7.69 -18.55 16.95
CA THR A 333 8.04 -18.95 15.58
C THR A 333 9.28 -19.83 15.50
N GLY A 334 9.93 -20.12 16.64
CA GLY A 334 11.18 -20.87 16.68
C GLY A 334 12.36 -20.10 16.10
N GLY A 335 12.32 -18.76 16.18
CA GLY A 335 13.34 -17.86 15.62
C GLY A 335 13.09 -17.41 14.18
N LYS A 336 12.02 -17.86 13.52
CA LYS A 336 11.64 -17.40 12.18
C LYS A 336 11.02 -16.00 12.24
N ASP A 337 11.33 -15.17 11.25
CA ASP A 337 10.63 -13.90 11.03
C ASP A 337 9.32 -14.20 10.27
N ILE A 338 8.20 -14.27 10.99
CA ILE A 338 6.87 -14.49 10.40
C ILE A 338 6.09 -13.18 10.48
N ASN A 339 5.57 -12.75 9.35
CA ASN A 339 4.77 -11.55 9.21
C ASN A 339 3.38 -11.91 8.69
N ILE A 340 2.33 -11.43 9.38
CA ILE A 340 0.95 -11.48 8.88
C ILE A 340 0.63 -10.07 8.39
N TYR A 341 0.09 -9.94 7.18
CA TYR A 341 -0.10 -8.64 6.54
C TYR A 341 -1.44 -8.53 5.81
N ALA A 342 -1.87 -7.30 5.64
CA ALA A 342 -2.90 -6.88 4.70
C ALA A 342 -2.36 -5.67 3.91
N ASP A 343 -2.23 -5.83 2.60
CA ASP A 343 -1.72 -4.81 1.69
C ASP A 343 -2.82 -4.32 0.74
N ASP A 344 -2.79 -3.03 0.44
CA ASP A 344 -3.81 -2.32 -0.36
C ASP A 344 -5.25 -2.65 0.07
N LEU A 345 -5.47 -2.58 1.38
CA LEU A 345 -6.74 -2.88 2.03
C LEU A 345 -7.72 -1.73 1.80
N ILE A 346 -8.83 -2.00 1.13
CA ILE A 346 -9.92 -1.07 0.88
C ILE A 346 -11.18 -1.58 1.56
N ILE A 347 -11.87 -0.69 2.26
CA ILE A 347 -13.22 -0.92 2.78
C ILE A 347 -14.10 0.24 2.34
N ASP A 348 -15.03 -0.02 1.44
CA ASP A 348 -15.94 0.98 0.90
C ASP A 348 -17.34 0.41 0.66
N HIS A 349 -18.10 1.07 -0.22
CA HIS A 349 -19.45 0.67 -0.60
C HIS A 349 -19.53 -0.70 -1.30
N ALA A 350 -18.48 -1.13 -2.01
CA ALA A 350 -18.42 -2.42 -2.70
C ALA A 350 -17.99 -3.55 -1.76
N GLY A 351 -17.26 -3.21 -0.68
CA GLY A 351 -16.95 -4.13 0.41
C GLY A 351 -15.47 -4.12 0.76
N LEU A 352 -14.93 -5.30 1.08
CA LEU A 352 -13.52 -5.51 1.42
C LEU A 352 -12.72 -5.94 0.19
N SER A 353 -11.69 -5.17 -0.16
CA SER A 353 -10.71 -5.53 -1.19
C SER A 353 -9.29 -5.44 -0.65
N GLY A 354 -8.36 -6.28 -1.11
CA GLY A 354 -6.96 -6.25 -0.67
C GLY A 354 -6.26 -7.62 -0.74
N TYR A 355 -4.96 -7.59 -0.50
CA TYR A 355 -4.13 -8.79 -0.31
C TYR A 355 -4.00 -9.06 1.19
N VAL A 356 -4.28 -10.27 1.64
CA VAL A 356 -4.13 -10.67 3.05
C VAL A 356 -3.30 -11.94 3.11
N GLY A 357 -2.13 -11.87 3.74
CA GLY A 357 -1.19 -12.98 3.68
C GLY A 357 -0.41 -13.23 4.95
N VAL A 358 0.31 -14.33 4.91
CA VAL A 358 1.36 -14.65 5.86
C VAL A 358 2.61 -15.00 5.07
N SER A 359 3.73 -14.39 5.45
CA SER A 359 5.02 -14.60 4.80
C SER A 359 6.12 -14.79 5.85
N SER A 360 7.19 -15.43 5.43
CA SER A 360 8.42 -15.51 6.20
C SER A 360 9.62 -15.22 5.31
N ARG A 361 10.72 -14.73 5.90
CA ARG A 361 11.97 -14.54 5.18
C ARG A 361 12.64 -15.85 4.77
N ASP A 362 12.46 -16.91 5.57
CA ASP A 362 13.08 -18.22 5.31
C ASP A 362 12.06 -19.13 4.59
N SER A 363 11.10 -19.71 5.31
CA SER A 363 9.88 -20.33 4.79
C SER A 363 8.90 -20.58 5.97
N LEU A 364 7.59 -20.55 5.72
CA LEU A 364 6.58 -20.97 6.71
C LEU A 364 6.76 -22.46 7.05
N LEU A 365 6.86 -23.31 6.04
CA LEU A 365 7.24 -24.72 6.15
C LEU A 365 8.60 -24.90 5.47
N GLN A 366 9.62 -25.36 6.21
CA GLN A 366 10.94 -25.55 5.62
C GLN A 366 10.95 -26.74 4.67
N PHE A 367 11.80 -26.66 3.66
CA PHE A 367 12.02 -27.75 2.73
C PHE A 367 12.53 -29.00 3.48
N GLY A 368 11.82 -30.12 3.30
CA GLY A 368 12.17 -31.40 3.92
C GLY A 368 11.63 -31.64 5.33
N ASP A 369 11.05 -30.62 6.00
CA ASP A 369 10.35 -30.81 7.29
C ASP A 369 9.07 -31.64 7.11
N VAL A 370 8.45 -31.54 5.93
CA VAL A 370 7.18 -32.18 5.60
C VAL A 370 7.27 -32.81 4.21
N SER A 371 6.50 -33.87 3.98
CA SER A 371 6.49 -34.59 2.71
C SER A 371 5.09 -34.65 2.10
N LEU A 372 4.99 -34.35 0.81
CA LEU A 372 3.83 -34.62 -0.03
C LEU A 372 3.96 -36.02 -0.64
N SER A 373 3.58 -37.05 0.11
CA SER A 373 3.60 -38.46 -0.34
C SER A 373 4.95 -38.92 -0.91
N GLY A 374 6.05 -38.53 -0.26
CA GLY A 374 7.42 -38.88 -0.65
C GLY A 374 8.20 -37.75 -1.33
N TRP A 375 7.54 -36.64 -1.68
CA TRP A 375 8.20 -35.47 -2.27
C TRP A 375 8.46 -34.44 -1.16
N ALA A 376 9.70 -33.99 -1.02
CA ALA A 376 10.04 -32.89 -0.10
C ALA A 376 9.48 -31.58 -0.66
N PHE A 377 8.95 -30.71 0.19
CA PHE A 377 8.45 -29.41 -0.24
C PHE A 377 8.57 -28.35 0.85
N SER A 378 8.51 -27.07 0.46
CA SER A 378 8.39 -25.91 1.35
C SER A 378 7.15 -25.09 1.02
N ILE A 379 6.77 -24.20 1.94
CA ILE A 379 5.80 -23.12 1.68
C ILE A 379 6.43 -21.84 2.20
N ASP A 380 6.64 -20.87 1.31
CA ASP A 380 7.29 -19.59 1.66
C ASP A 380 6.27 -18.56 2.14
N GLY A 381 5.09 -18.56 1.53
CA GLY A 381 4.00 -17.66 1.85
C GLY A 381 2.65 -18.19 1.38
N ILE A 382 1.59 -17.69 2.01
CA ILE A 382 0.20 -17.89 1.59
C ILE A 382 -0.46 -16.53 1.57
N GLU A 383 -1.13 -16.21 0.48
CA GLU A 383 -1.83 -14.95 0.27
C GLU A 383 -3.26 -15.19 -0.21
N LEU A 384 -4.21 -14.49 0.40
CA LEU A 384 -5.60 -14.40 -0.02
C LEU A 384 -5.79 -13.05 -0.69
N VAL A 385 -6.18 -13.05 -1.96
CA VAL A 385 -6.71 -11.88 -2.63
C VAL A 385 -8.22 -11.87 -2.39
N VAL A 386 -8.74 -10.78 -1.85
CA VAL A 386 -10.19 -10.55 -1.72
C VAL A 386 -10.53 -9.29 -2.52
N VAL A 387 -11.64 -9.33 -3.24
CA VAL A 387 -12.19 -8.21 -4.00
C VAL A 387 -13.69 -8.15 -3.70
N GLU A 388 -14.13 -6.98 -3.22
CA GLU A 388 -15.53 -6.67 -2.90
C GLU A 388 -16.18 -7.67 -1.92
N THR A 389 -15.39 -8.30 -1.06
CA THR A 389 -15.77 -9.33 -0.06
C THR A 389 -16.08 -10.72 -0.62
N TYR A 390 -16.62 -10.84 -1.85
CA TYR A 390 -17.16 -12.10 -2.37
C TYR A 390 -16.29 -12.74 -3.44
N ASP A 391 -15.48 -11.97 -4.15
CA ASP A 391 -14.55 -12.51 -5.15
C ASP A 391 -13.17 -12.69 -4.52
N TRP A 392 -12.59 -13.89 -4.66
CA TRP A 392 -11.35 -14.21 -3.95
C TRP A 392 -10.48 -15.23 -4.68
N ALA A 393 -9.18 -15.20 -4.38
CA ALA A 393 -8.23 -16.22 -4.79
C ALA A 393 -7.21 -16.47 -3.68
N VAL A 394 -6.74 -17.71 -3.55
CA VAL A 394 -5.62 -18.07 -2.67
C VAL A 394 -4.41 -18.39 -3.51
N GLN A 395 -3.27 -17.79 -3.19
CA GLN A 395 -1.98 -17.97 -3.85
C GLN A 395 -0.95 -18.45 -2.83
N PHE A 396 -0.11 -19.40 -3.22
CA PHE A 396 1.00 -19.86 -2.38
C PHE A 396 2.10 -20.46 -3.26
N GLY A 397 3.32 -20.46 -2.75
CA GLY A 397 4.48 -20.96 -3.49
C GLY A 397 5.59 -21.42 -2.56
N GLY A 398 6.58 -22.06 -3.16
CA GLY A 398 7.74 -22.60 -2.47
C GLY A 398 8.57 -23.49 -3.38
N LEU A 399 9.25 -24.45 -2.77
CA LEU A 399 10.07 -25.45 -3.44
C LEU A 399 9.40 -26.82 -3.39
N ILE A 400 9.52 -27.60 -4.46
CA ILE A 400 9.05 -28.98 -4.52
C ILE A 400 10.12 -29.87 -5.17
N TYR A 401 10.44 -30.97 -4.50
CA TYR A 401 11.32 -32.00 -5.04
C TYR A 401 10.54 -32.96 -5.93
N ILE A 402 11.03 -33.21 -7.14
CA ILE A 402 10.53 -34.30 -7.99
C ILE A 402 11.62 -35.38 -8.05
N PRO A 403 11.33 -36.66 -7.70
CA PRO A 403 12.31 -37.76 -7.59
C PRO A 403 12.92 -38.27 -8.90
N VAL A 404 13.26 -37.36 -9.82
CA VAL A 404 13.98 -37.61 -11.07
C VAL A 404 15.00 -36.50 -11.37
N PHE A 405 14.97 -35.40 -10.62
CA PHE A 405 15.88 -34.28 -10.81
C PHE A 405 16.94 -34.24 -9.72
N THR A 406 18.14 -33.83 -10.12
CA THR A 406 19.25 -33.44 -9.24
C THR A 406 19.84 -32.15 -9.77
N GLN A 407 20.38 -31.30 -8.89
CA GLN A 407 21.16 -30.16 -9.38
C GLN A 407 22.37 -30.67 -10.16
N GLN A 408 22.68 -30.03 -11.29
CA GLN A 408 23.87 -30.38 -12.06
C GLN A 408 25.13 -30.37 -11.18
N GLY A 409 25.87 -31.48 -11.21
CA GLY A 409 27.14 -31.64 -10.48
C GLY A 409 27.02 -31.86 -8.96
N SER A 410 25.82 -32.10 -8.42
CA SER A 410 25.59 -32.31 -6.98
C SER A 410 26.10 -33.64 -6.43
N GLY A 411 26.13 -34.70 -7.24
CA GLY A 411 26.48 -36.07 -6.83
C GLY A 411 25.49 -36.68 -5.81
N ASP A 412 25.73 -37.93 -5.39
CA ASP A 412 24.85 -38.70 -4.47
C ASP A 412 24.90 -38.19 -3.00
N LYS A 413 24.53 -36.92 -2.75
CA LYS A 413 24.61 -36.30 -1.40
C LYS A 413 23.27 -36.21 -0.65
N GLY A 414 22.23 -36.89 -1.13
CA GLY A 414 20.87 -36.80 -0.58
C GLY A 414 20.13 -35.56 -1.08
N VAL A 415 18.81 -35.53 -0.91
CA VAL A 415 17.94 -34.47 -1.44
C VAL A 415 18.15 -33.16 -0.69
N THR A 416 18.45 -32.10 -1.42
CA THR A 416 18.61 -30.73 -0.90
C THR A 416 17.68 -29.75 -1.63
N GLU A 417 17.58 -28.51 -1.14
CA GLU A 417 16.82 -27.45 -1.83
C GLU A 417 17.35 -27.17 -3.25
N ALA A 418 18.63 -27.42 -3.49
CA ALA A 418 19.24 -27.28 -4.82
C ALA A 418 18.65 -28.29 -5.83
N ASP A 419 18.11 -29.41 -5.35
CA ASP A 419 17.47 -30.44 -6.17
C ASP A 419 15.97 -30.17 -6.38
N ALA A 420 15.44 -29.06 -5.84
CA ALA A 420 14.04 -28.72 -5.91
C ALA A 420 13.70 -27.78 -7.08
N LEU A 421 12.44 -27.82 -7.50
CA LEU A 421 11.86 -26.87 -8.43
C LEU A 421 11.09 -25.81 -7.66
N PHE A 422 11.10 -24.58 -8.16
CA PHE A 422 10.16 -23.58 -7.68
C PHE A 422 8.75 -23.94 -8.14
N TYR A 423 7.75 -23.67 -7.31
CA TYR A 423 6.36 -23.77 -7.70
C TYR A 423 5.52 -22.61 -7.17
N GLU A 424 4.47 -22.31 -7.91
CA GLU A 424 3.38 -21.43 -7.50
C GLU A 424 2.05 -22.12 -7.76
N ALA A 425 1.12 -21.93 -6.85
CA ALA A 425 -0.23 -22.43 -6.93
C ALA A 425 -1.21 -21.29 -6.70
N THR A 426 -2.33 -21.32 -7.42
CA THR A 426 -3.46 -20.42 -7.23
C THR A 426 -4.76 -21.20 -7.30
N ILE A 427 -5.68 -20.89 -6.39
CA ILE A 427 -7.05 -21.39 -6.38
C ILE A 427 -7.96 -20.16 -6.47
N ASP A 428 -8.70 -20.05 -7.56
CA ASP A 428 -9.64 -18.98 -7.85
C ASP A 428 -10.98 -19.62 -8.29
N PRO A 429 -12.07 -19.52 -7.52
CA PRO A 429 -13.34 -20.13 -7.91
C PRO A 429 -13.91 -19.59 -9.23
N GLU A 430 -13.57 -18.36 -9.61
CA GLU A 430 -14.06 -17.70 -10.81
C GLU A 430 -13.22 -18.04 -12.04
N ASN A 431 -11.89 -18.08 -11.91
CA ASN A 431 -10.97 -18.34 -13.02
C ASN A 431 -10.44 -19.79 -13.07
N GLY A 432 -10.60 -20.54 -11.99
CA GLY A 432 -10.14 -21.90 -11.80
C GLY A 432 -8.86 -22.01 -10.97
N TYR A 433 -8.16 -23.14 -11.06
CA TYR A 433 -6.91 -23.37 -10.31
C TYR A 433 -5.73 -23.52 -11.26
N LEU A 434 -4.56 -23.05 -10.85
CA LEU A 434 -3.33 -23.14 -11.62
C LEU A 434 -2.18 -23.54 -10.69
N PHE A 435 -1.42 -24.54 -11.10
CA PHE A 435 -0.15 -24.91 -10.52
C PHE A 435 0.92 -24.77 -11.60
N THR A 436 1.99 -24.05 -11.31
CA THR A 436 3.13 -23.87 -12.21
C THR A 436 4.41 -24.25 -11.48
N THR A 437 5.32 -24.94 -12.14
CA THR A 437 6.63 -25.30 -11.59
C THR A 437 7.71 -25.26 -12.66
N GLY A 438 8.94 -24.98 -12.25
CA GLY A 438 10.11 -24.96 -13.12
C GLY A 438 11.41 -24.85 -12.32
N PRO A 439 12.55 -25.23 -12.92
CA PRO A 439 13.82 -25.14 -12.23
C PRO A 439 14.36 -23.70 -12.22
N SER A 440 15.01 -23.29 -11.13
CA SER A 440 15.71 -22.00 -11.05
C SER A 440 17.15 -22.06 -11.58
N THR A 441 17.72 -23.26 -11.63
CA THR A 441 19.07 -23.57 -12.14
C THR A 441 19.02 -24.75 -13.10
N GLU A 442 20.13 -25.10 -13.74
CA GLU A 442 20.17 -26.31 -14.56
C GLU A 442 20.01 -27.56 -13.69
N MET A 443 19.10 -28.46 -14.11
CA MET A 443 18.80 -29.71 -13.42
C MET A 443 19.17 -30.90 -14.31
N GLU A 444 19.81 -31.90 -13.75
CA GLU A 444 20.10 -33.16 -14.43
C GLU A 444 18.98 -34.17 -14.17
N MET A 445 18.63 -34.91 -15.20
CA MET A 445 17.72 -36.05 -15.17
C MET A 445 18.37 -37.20 -15.96
N ASP A 446 18.62 -38.31 -15.28
CA ASP A 446 19.18 -39.50 -15.92
C ASP A 446 18.12 -40.22 -16.78
N LEU A 447 18.46 -40.45 -18.05
CA LEU A 447 17.62 -41.08 -19.07
C LEU A 447 18.31 -42.31 -19.67
N TRP A 448 18.43 -43.40 -18.90
CA TRP A 448 19.04 -44.66 -19.32
C TRP A 448 20.51 -44.53 -19.80
N LEU A 449 20.73 -44.28 -21.09
CA LEU A 449 22.04 -44.06 -21.73
C LEU A 449 22.31 -42.58 -22.06
N ALA A 450 21.38 -41.71 -21.68
CA ALA A 450 21.45 -40.28 -21.90
C ALA A 450 21.27 -39.55 -20.56
N GLN A 451 21.73 -38.32 -20.50
CA GLN A 451 21.46 -37.41 -19.40
C GLN A 451 20.84 -36.15 -20.00
N ALA A 452 19.71 -35.74 -19.45
CA ALA A 452 19.05 -34.50 -19.82
C ALA A 452 19.39 -33.40 -18.80
N THR A 453 19.95 -32.31 -19.29
CA THR A 453 20.10 -31.06 -18.55
C THR A 453 18.90 -30.16 -18.86
N ILE A 454 17.96 -30.08 -17.93
CA ILE A 454 16.79 -29.20 -18.01
C ILE A 454 17.19 -27.77 -17.67
N LEU A 455 16.89 -26.83 -18.56
CA LEU A 455 17.28 -25.43 -18.42
C LEU A 455 16.25 -24.64 -17.57
N PRO A 456 16.66 -23.55 -16.90
CA PRO A 456 15.77 -22.68 -16.10
C PRO A 456 14.59 -22.07 -16.86
N SER A 457 14.65 -22.04 -18.19
CA SER A 457 13.55 -21.58 -19.05
C SER A 457 12.46 -22.63 -19.27
N THR A 458 12.58 -23.81 -18.66
CA THR A 458 11.54 -24.85 -18.70
C THR A 458 10.40 -24.53 -17.73
N THR A 459 9.16 -24.70 -18.17
CA THR A 459 7.97 -24.53 -17.33
C THR A 459 7.00 -25.69 -17.50
N PHE A 460 6.42 -26.13 -16.38
CA PHE A 460 5.31 -27.05 -16.34
C PHE A 460 4.14 -26.36 -15.67
N SER A 461 2.94 -26.50 -16.24
CA SER A 461 1.73 -25.92 -15.69
C SER A 461 0.58 -26.92 -15.81
N MET A 462 -0.25 -26.98 -14.77
CA MET A 462 -1.45 -27.78 -14.73
C MET A 462 -2.53 -27.01 -13.98
N GLY A 463 -3.75 -27.03 -14.48
CA GLY A 463 -4.84 -26.27 -13.91
C GLY A 463 -6.19 -26.63 -14.50
N TYR A 464 -7.22 -25.95 -14.03
CA TYR A 464 -8.54 -25.94 -14.64
C TYR A 464 -8.87 -24.50 -15.01
N SER A 465 -9.36 -24.28 -16.23
CA SER A 465 -9.87 -22.99 -16.71
C SER A 465 -11.39 -23.06 -16.71
N THR A 466 -12.04 -22.18 -15.96
CA THR A 466 -13.51 -22.03 -15.98
C THR A 466 -13.99 -21.51 -17.32
N LYS A 467 -13.21 -20.64 -17.97
CA LYS A 467 -13.50 -20.08 -19.30
C LYS A 467 -13.56 -21.16 -20.39
N ASP A 468 -12.62 -22.10 -20.35
CA ASP A 468 -12.53 -23.18 -21.33
C ASP A 468 -13.29 -24.45 -20.88
N ASP A 469 -13.80 -24.45 -19.65
CA ASP A 469 -14.41 -25.59 -18.95
C ASP A 469 -13.58 -26.88 -19.09
N ALA A 470 -12.27 -26.76 -18.87
CA ALA A 470 -11.33 -27.84 -19.16
C ALA A 470 -10.10 -27.82 -18.25
N ILE A 471 -9.56 -29.01 -18.00
CA ILE A 471 -8.22 -29.17 -17.40
C ILE A 471 -7.19 -28.79 -18.45
N ILE A 472 -6.30 -27.86 -18.11
CA ILE A 472 -5.16 -27.45 -18.92
C ILE A 472 -3.90 -28.04 -18.31
N THR A 473 -3.15 -28.80 -19.09
CA THR A 473 -1.80 -29.24 -18.76
C THR A 473 -0.88 -28.81 -19.90
N ARG A 474 0.18 -28.09 -19.57
CA ARG A 474 1.14 -27.56 -20.54
C ARG A 474 2.57 -27.65 -20.00
N ALA A 475 3.46 -28.18 -20.82
CA ALA A 475 4.91 -28.16 -20.61
C ALA A 475 5.57 -27.37 -21.74
N VAL A 476 6.46 -26.44 -21.40
CA VAL A 476 7.38 -25.78 -22.33
C VAL A 476 8.79 -26.17 -21.94
N ILE A 477 9.42 -27.05 -22.72
CA ILE A 477 10.65 -27.73 -22.35
C ILE A 477 11.83 -27.11 -23.11
N ASN A 478 12.85 -26.74 -22.34
CA ASN A 478 14.16 -26.33 -22.83
C ASN A 478 15.21 -27.20 -22.15
N ALA A 479 15.90 -28.06 -22.90
CA ALA A 479 16.83 -29.04 -22.32
C ALA A 479 18.00 -29.32 -23.26
N ASN A 480 19.14 -29.77 -22.72
CA ASN A 480 20.21 -30.38 -23.48
C ASN A 480 20.23 -31.87 -23.17
N ILE A 481 20.38 -32.71 -24.18
CA ILE A 481 20.42 -34.17 -24.02
C ILE A 481 21.81 -34.64 -24.43
N GLY A 482 22.64 -34.97 -23.45
CA GLY A 482 23.90 -35.66 -23.67
C GLY A 482 23.66 -37.15 -23.83
N ILE A 483 24.22 -37.77 -24.87
CA ILE A 483 24.20 -39.22 -25.05
C ILE A 483 25.64 -39.70 -24.94
N GLY A 484 25.92 -40.42 -23.86
CA GLY A 484 27.26 -40.85 -23.51
C GLY A 484 27.25 -42.17 -22.74
N GLY A 485 28.20 -43.05 -23.03
CA GLY A 485 28.32 -44.33 -22.32
C GLY A 485 29.10 -45.38 -23.12
N SER A 486 29.29 -46.55 -22.52
CA SER A 486 29.98 -47.67 -23.16
C SER A 486 28.98 -48.66 -23.75
N LEU A 487 29.01 -48.85 -25.07
CA LEU A 487 28.24 -49.84 -25.81
C LEU A 487 29.06 -51.14 -25.93
N GLY A 488 29.15 -51.87 -24.82
CA GLY A 488 29.96 -53.09 -24.69
C GLY A 488 31.43 -52.82 -24.37
N ASP A 489 32.24 -53.87 -24.24
CA ASP A 489 33.58 -53.80 -23.63
C ASP A 489 34.63 -52.92 -24.35
N ASN A 490 34.34 -52.36 -25.54
CA ASN A 490 35.33 -51.64 -26.37
C ASN A 490 34.78 -50.45 -27.18
N LEU A 491 33.56 -49.95 -26.90
CA LEU A 491 32.99 -48.83 -27.66
C LEU A 491 32.42 -47.77 -26.74
N ASP A 492 33.26 -46.79 -26.40
CA ASP A 492 32.78 -45.57 -25.76
C ASP A 492 32.16 -44.65 -26.82
N VAL A 493 30.92 -44.25 -26.54
CA VAL A 493 30.17 -43.28 -27.34
C VAL A 493 30.02 -42.03 -26.49
N ASN A 494 30.42 -40.90 -27.05
CA ASN A 494 30.17 -39.57 -26.49
C ASN A 494 29.71 -38.71 -27.65
N LEU A 495 28.41 -38.46 -27.76
CA LEU A 495 27.83 -37.67 -28.85
C LEU A 495 27.77 -36.18 -28.44
N PRO A 496 27.78 -35.25 -29.41
CA PRO A 496 27.37 -33.88 -29.15
C PRO A 496 26.02 -33.84 -28.41
N GLU A 497 25.89 -32.95 -27.43
CA GLU A 497 24.61 -32.71 -26.79
C GLU A 497 23.57 -32.20 -27.79
N LEU A 498 22.36 -32.71 -27.67
CA LEU A 498 21.20 -32.30 -28.43
C LEU A 498 20.37 -31.33 -27.60
N GLY A 499 20.44 -30.05 -27.94
CA GLY A 499 19.59 -29.00 -27.42
C GLY A 499 18.18 -29.06 -28.00
N VAL A 500 17.19 -29.06 -27.12
CA VAL A 500 15.76 -28.90 -27.41
C VAL A 500 15.33 -27.55 -26.85
N ARG A 501 14.73 -26.70 -27.68
CA ARG A 501 14.22 -25.37 -27.27
C ARG A 501 12.76 -25.24 -27.60
N GLN A 502 11.97 -24.70 -26.66
CA GLN A 502 10.54 -24.39 -26.82
C GLN A 502 9.66 -25.58 -27.19
N LEU A 503 10.08 -26.82 -26.87
CA LEU A 503 9.23 -27.99 -27.08
C LEU A 503 7.98 -27.85 -26.21
N THR A 504 6.85 -27.55 -26.87
CA THR A 504 5.58 -27.35 -26.18
C THR A 504 4.72 -28.58 -26.32
N VAL A 505 4.26 -29.11 -25.19
CA VAL A 505 3.26 -30.19 -25.10
C VAL A 505 2.07 -29.66 -24.32
N GLN A 506 0.86 -29.72 -24.88
CA GLN A 506 -0.35 -29.30 -24.18
C GLN A 506 -1.56 -30.18 -24.54
N ASN A 507 -2.42 -30.43 -23.55
CA ASN A 507 -3.61 -31.28 -23.72
C ASN A 507 -4.82 -30.55 -24.36
N ILE A 508 -4.78 -29.22 -24.46
CA ILE A 508 -5.82 -28.40 -25.12
C ILE A 508 -5.39 -28.00 -26.53
N GLY A 509 -6.34 -28.06 -27.46
CA GLY A 509 -6.14 -27.98 -28.90
C GLY A 509 -6.26 -29.37 -29.49
N THR A 510 -7.19 -29.57 -30.43
CA THR A 510 -7.37 -30.85 -31.12
C THR A 510 -6.72 -30.78 -32.50
N PRO A 511 -5.77 -31.68 -32.79
CA PRO A 511 -5.08 -32.59 -31.89
C PRO A 511 -4.09 -31.85 -30.99
N ILE A 512 -3.66 -32.56 -29.95
CA ILE A 512 -2.62 -32.17 -28.99
C ILE A 512 -1.55 -31.35 -29.70
N VAL A 513 -1.33 -30.15 -29.19
CA VAL A 513 -0.40 -29.23 -29.81
C VAL A 513 1.01 -29.59 -29.37
N LEU A 514 1.71 -30.34 -30.22
CA LEU A 514 3.17 -30.46 -30.23
C LEU A 514 3.72 -29.39 -31.18
N ASN A 515 4.11 -28.25 -30.61
CA ASN A 515 4.56 -27.10 -31.39
C ASN A 515 6.06 -26.82 -31.25
N THR A 516 6.62 -26.41 -32.39
CA THR A 516 7.95 -25.82 -32.64
C THR A 516 9.00 -26.06 -31.56
N SER A 517 9.80 -27.11 -31.72
CA SER A 517 11.11 -27.14 -31.09
C SER A 517 12.20 -26.71 -32.08
N GLN A 518 13.10 -25.83 -31.64
CA GLN A 518 14.40 -25.72 -32.30
C GLN A 518 15.30 -26.82 -31.71
N TRP A 519 15.80 -27.68 -32.58
CA TRP A 519 16.82 -28.65 -32.23
C TRP A 519 18.17 -28.07 -32.62
N GLU A 520 19.09 -27.96 -31.67
CA GLU A 520 20.45 -27.48 -31.88
C GLU A 520 21.44 -28.50 -31.34
N LEU A 521 22.64 -28.60 -31.92
CA LEU A 521 23.73 -29.32 -31.28
C LEU A 521 24.62 -28.34 -30.54
N SER A 522 25.00 -28.67 -29.32
CA SER A 522 25.88 -27.83 -28.50
C SER A 522 27.35 -27.86 -28.95
N ALA A 523 27.73 -28.69 -29.93
CA ALA A 523 29.12 -28.82 -30.37
C ALA A 523 29.45 -27.95 -31.59
N SER A 524 30.45 -27.06 -31.43
CA SER A 524 31.04 -26.26 -32.51
C SER A 524 32.13 -27.01 -33.31
N GLY A 525 32.18 -28.34 -33.25
CA GLY A 525 33.23 -29.12 -33.88
C GLY A 525 32.93 -30.62 -33.97
N PRO A 526 33.69 -31.34 -34.81
CA PRO A 526 33.52 -32.76 -35.02
C PRO A 526 33.82 -33.62 -33.79
N VAL A 527 33.06 -34.70 -33.62
CA VAL A 527 33.15 -35.65 -32.50
C VAL A 527 33.58 -37.02 -32.99
N ASN A 528 34.65 -37.59 -32.45
CA ASN A 528 35.11 -38.91 -32.91
C ASN A 528 34.34 -40.05 -32.21
N VAL A 529 33.71 -40.93 -32.99
CA VAL A 529 33.16 -42.22 -32.56
C VAL A 529 34.03 -43.33 -33.17
N GLY A 530 34.96 -43.87 -32.38
CA GLY A 530 35.96 -44.82 -32.86
C GLY A 530 36.91 -44.20 -33.89
N VAL A 531 36.86 -44.69 -35.14
CA VAL A 531 37.67 -44.17 -36.27
C VAL A 531 36.91 -43.17 -37.16
N PHE A 532 35.71 -42.75 -36.77
CA PHE A 532 34.86 -41.86 -37.55
C PHE A 532 34.63 -40.54 -36.84
N GLU A 533 34.72 -39.46 -37.59
CA GLU A 533 34.45 -38.09 -37.19
C GLU A 533 32.97 -37.75 -37.47
N PHE A 534 32.18 -37.57 -36.41
CA PHE A 534 30.74 -37.25 -36.42
C PHE A 534 30.51 -35.74 -36.36
N GLY A 535 29.61 -35.21 -37.20
CA GLY A 535 29.13 -33.84 -37.08
C GLY A 535 27.79 -33.63 -37.80
N ILE A 536 27.06 -32.57 -37.46
CA ILE A 536 25.95 -32.08 -38.28
C ILE A 536 26.48 -30.93 -39.13
N ASN A 537 26.17 -30.92 -40.42
CA ASN A 537 26.70 -29.92 -41.34
C ASN A 537 26.07 -28.54 -41.02
N PRO A 538 26.85 -27.45 -40.85
CA PRO A 538 26.30 -26.12 -40.62
C PRO A 538 25.49 -25.66 -41.85
N GLY A 539 24.17 -25.81 -41.79
CA GLY A 539 23.26 -25.56 -42.91
C GLY A 539 22.09 -26.55 -42.98
N ASP A 540 22.27 -27.75 -42.41
CA ASP A 540 21.20 -28.74 -42.27
C ASP A 540 20.42 -28.43 -40.99
N THR A 541 19.31 -27.70 -41.11
CA THR A 541 18.42 -27.46 -39.96
C THR A 541 17.62 -28.72 -39.66
N SER A 542 17.80 -29.28 -38.45
CA SER A 542 16.88 -30.28 -37.92
C SER A 542 15.54 -29.61 -37.69
N THR A 543 14.58 -29.94 -38.55
CA THR A 543 13.24 -29.37 -38.53
C THR A 543 12.29 -30.33 -37.85
N LEU A 544 11.54 -29.82 -36.88
CA LEU A 544 10.33 -30.47 -36.38
C LEU A 544 9.17 -29.96 -37.24
N SER A 545 8.58 -30.83 -38.06
CA SER A 545 7.31 -30.52 -38.73
C SER A 545 6.19 -31.33 -38.08
N SER A 546 5.20 -30.63 -37.54
CA SER A 546 3.94 -31.24 -37.11
C SER A 546 2.87 -31.01 -38.18
N ALA A 547 2.12 -32.07 -38.49
CA ALA A 547 0.98 -32.01 -39.38
C ALA A 547 -0.25 -32.60 -38.69
N THR A 548 -1.39 -32.01 -39.02
CA THR A 548 -2.65 -32.20 -38.33
C THR A 548 -3.66 -32.78 -39.31
N ASP A 549 -4.09 -34.03 -39.12
CA ASP A 549 -5.17 -34.59 -39.94
C ASP A 549 -6.52 -34.43 -39.22
N SER A 550 -7.20 -33.32 -39.50
CA SER A 550 -8.52 -33.01 -38.95
C SER A 550 -9.65 -33.82 -39.58
N SER A 551 -9.37 -34.67 -40.58
CA SER A 551 -10.39 -35.51 -41.23
C SER A 551 -10.60 -36.86 -40.54
N LEU A 552 -9.75 -37.22 -39.57
CA LEU A 552 -9.85 -38.48 -38.82
C LEU A 552 -10.85 -38.37 -37.65
N PRO A 553 -11.55 -39.47 -37.28
CA PRO A 553 -12.46 -39.50 -36.12
C PRO A 553 -11.76 -39.20 -34.78
N GLN A 554 -10.44 -39.44 -34.72
CA GLN A 554 -9.53 -39.08 -33.64
C GLN A 554 -8.38 -38.32 -34.34
N PRO A 555 -8.30 -36.98 -34.23
CA PRO A 555 -7.27 -36.22 -34.92
C PRO A 555 -5.90 -36.66 -34.39
N THR A 556 -4.99 -37.02 -35.31
CA THR A 556 -3.60 -37.40 -34.98
C THR A 556 -2.67 -36.25 -35.30
N ALA A 557 -1.68 -36.02 -34.42
CA ALA A 557 -0.57 -35.10 -34.69
C ALA A 557 0.62 -35.94 -35.17
N GLN A 558 0.94 -35.87 -36.46
CA GLN A 558 2.13 -36.51 -37.01
C GLN A 558 3.32 -35.59 -36.80
N VAL A 559 4.42 -36.12 -36.26
CA VAL A 559 5.66 -35.38 -36.07
C VAL A 559 6.78 -36.08 -36.83
N ASP A 560 7.45 -35.36 -37.72
CA ASP A 560 8.65 -35.79 -38.46
C ASP A 560 9.85 -35.00 -37.91
N ILE A 561 10.76 -35.70 -37.22
CA ILE A 561 12.03 -35.16 -36.73
C ILE A 561 13.11 -35.54 -37.72
N LYS A 562 13.64 -34.58 -38.48
CA LYS A 562 14.72 -34.82 -39.45
C LYS A 562 16.07 -34.40 -38.88
N SER A 563 17.09 -35.22 -39.07
CA SER A 563 18.45 -34.92 -38.62
C SER A 563 19.47 -35.48 -39.62
N TYR A 564 20.53 -34.73 -39.89
CA TYR A 564 21.57 -35.10 -40.85
C TYR A 564 22.91 -35.28 -40.15
N ILE A 565 23.50 -36.46 -40.30
CA ILE A 565 24.79 -36.82 -39.72
C ILE A 565 25.84 -36.90 -40.83
N LYS A 566 27.02 -36.33 -40.60
CA LYS A 566 28.23 -36.52 -41.40
C LYS A 566 29.23 -37.36 -40.60
N LEU A 567 29.78 -38.39 -41.22
CA LEU A 567 30.81 -39.31 -40.72
C LEU A 567 32.04 -39.22 -41.63
N THR A 568 33.20 -38.82 -41.12
CA THR A 568 34.44 -38.70 -41.91
C THR A 568 35.52 -39.62 -41.32
N ARG A 569 36.19 -40.45 -42.14
CA ARG A 569 37.31 -41.30 -41.66
C ARG A 569 38.68 -40.78 -42.13
N THR A 570 38.72 -40.20 -43.32
CA THR A 570 39.89 -39.56 -43.97
C THR A 570 39.37 -38.43 -44.86
N GLU A 571 40.24 -37.53 -45.35
CA GLU A 571 39.86 -36.47 -46.31
C GLU A 571 39.16 -37.00 -47.58
N SER A 572 39.30 -38.30 -47.88
CA SER A 572 38.72 -38.96 -49.04
C SER A 572 37.44 -39.73 -48.77
N LEU A 573 37.14 -40.14 -47.53
CA LEU A 573 35.96 -40.96 -47.22
C LEU A 573 35.04 -40.27 -46.22
N THR A 574 33.94 -39.71 -46.75
CA THR A 574 32.88 -39.04 -46.00
C THR A 574 31.54 -39.70 -46.32
N GLY A 575 30.79 -40.13 -45.30
CA GLY A 575 29.39 -40.50 -45.40
C GLY A 575 28.51 -39.42 -44.78
N GLN A 576 27.50 -38.92 -45.49
CA GLN A 576 26.45 -38.09 -44.91
C GLN A 576 25.13 -38.85 -44.99
N GLY A 577 24.37 -38.90 -43.90
CA GLY A 577 23.11 -39.62 -43.84
C GLY A 577 22.06 -38.85 -43.05
N GLY A 578 20.87 -38.72 -43.62
CA GLY A 578 19.70 -38.20 -42.91
C GLY A 578 18.92 -39.34 -42.26
N PHE A 579 18.47 -39.16 -41.03
CA PHE A 579 17.43 -40.00 -40.43
C PHE A 579 16.19 -39.16 -40.11
N SER A 580 15.05 -39.84 -40.08
CA SER A 580 13.82 -39.27 -39.56
C SER A 580 13.13 -40.22 -38.60
N VAL A 581 12.66 -39.66 -37.49
CA VAL A 581 11.69 -40.32 -36.62
C VAL A 581 10.31 -39.78 -36.99
N GLU A 582 9.46 -40.68 -37.47
CA GLU A 582 8.04 -40.40 -37.66
C GLU A 582 7.26 -41.05 -36.52
N GLY A 583 6.41 -40.28 -35.89
CA GLY A 583 5.42 -40.83 -34.97
C GLY A 583 4.18 -39.97 -34.93
N GLU A 584 3.21 -40.46 -34.18
CA GLU A 584 1.93 -39.79 -34.01
C GLU A 584 1.50 -39.79 -32.54
N MET A 585 0.78 -38.75 -32.14
CA MET A 585 -0.01 -38.80 -30.92
C MET A 585 -1.33 -39.52 -31.19
N VAL A 586 -1.57 -40.62 -30.48
CA VAL A 586 -2.83 -41.41 -30.55
C VAL A 586 -3.52 -41.35 -29.20
N ARG A 587 -4.83 -41.17 -29.21
CA ARG A 587 -5.65 -41.32 -28.01
C ARG A 587 -6.06 -42.78 -27.82
N ASN A 588 -5.65 -43.39 -26.71
CA ASN A 588 -5.99 -44.75 -26.32
C ASN A 588 -6.83 -44.74 -25.03
N GLY A 589 -8.15 -44.81 -25.19
CA GLY A 589 -9.09 -44.55 -24.10
C GLY A 589 -9.02 -43.09 -23.63
N ASP A 590 -8.76 -42.87 -22.35
CA ASP A 590 -8.62 -41.53 -21.75
C ASP A 590 -7.17 -41.04 -21.71
N LEU A 591 -6.22 -41.81 -22.26
CA LEU A 591 -4.80 -41.49 -22.26
C LEU A 591 -4.32 -41.13 -23.66
N ASP A 592 -3.60 -40.02 -23.75
CA ASP A 592 -2.86 -39.67 -24.94
C ASP A 592 -1.48 -40.33 -24.91
N GLN A 593 -1.08 -40.96 -26.02
CA GLN A 593 0.15 -41.72 -26.13
C GLN A 593 0.88 -41.37 -27.41
N TRP A 594 2.18 -41.09 -27.29
CA TRP A 594 3.08 -41.06 -28.44
C TRP A 594 3.31 -42.48 -28.95
N VAL A 595 3.01 -42.70 -30.23
CA VAL A 595 3.25 -43.96 -30.93
C VAL A 595 4.31 -43.72 -32.00
N ASN A 596 5.49 -44.31 -31.78
CA ASN A 596 6.53 -44.39 -32.80
C ASN A 596 5.98 -45.18 -34.00
N LYS A 597 6.00 -44.56 -35.18
CA LYS A 597 5.56 -45.21 -36.42
C LYS A 597 6.72 -45.79 -37.19
N ASP A 598 7.73 -44.97 -37.41
CA ASP A 598 8.82 -45.35 -38.30
C ASP A 598 10.11 -44.63 -37.91
N PHE A 599 11.22 -45.31 -38.13
CA PHE A 599 12.55 -44.73 -38.13
C PHE A 599 13.11 -44.95 -39.53
N ARG A 600 13.20 -43.86 -40.31
CA ARG A 600 13.64 -43.94 -41.71
C ARG A 600 14.99 -43.31 -41.88
N LEU A 601 15.82 -43.97 -42.67
CA LEU A 601 17.00 -43.34 -43.25
C LEU A 601 16.51 -42.57 -44.49
N LYS A 602 16.51 -41.24 -44.45
CA LYS A 602 15.97 -40.40 -45.54
C LYS A 602 16.86 -40.47 -46.78
N GLU A 603 18.19 -40.43 -46.62
CA GLU A 603 19.18 -40.53 -47.71
C GLU A 603 20.58 -40.78 -47.12
N VAL A 604 21.42 -41.59 -47.79
CA VAL A 604 22.85 -41.76 -47.46
C VAL A 604 23.69 -41.44 -48.68
N TYR A 605 24.59 -40.47 -48.53
CA TYR A 605 25.59 -40.07 -49.50
C TYR A 605 26.94 -40.55 -49.00
N VAL A 606 27.63 -41.38 -49.79
CA VAL A 606 29.02 -41.75 -49.53
C VAL A 606 29.88 -41.15 -50.62
N GLN A 607 30.79 -40.27 -50.23
CA GLN A 607 31.84 -39.73 -51.08
C GLN A 607 33.15 -40.40 -50.69
N GLY A 608 33.79 -41.06 -51.66
CA GLY A 608 34.99 -41.89 -51.51
C GLY A 608 36.10 -41.49 -52.46
#